data_AF-A0A8D9BWA2-F1
#
_entry.id   AF-A0A8D9BWA2-F1
#
_cell.length_a   1.000
_cell.length_b   1.000
_cell.length_c   1.000
_cell.angle_alpha   90.00
_cell.angle_beta   90.00
_cell.angle_gamma   90.00
#
_symmetry.space_group_name_H-M   'P 1'
#
loop_
_entity.id
_entity.type
_entity.pdbx_description
1 polymer ?
#
loop_
_entity_poly.entity_id
_entity_poly.type
_entity_poly.pdbx_seq_one_letter_code
_entity_poly.pdbx_strand_id
1 'polypeptide(L)'
;MGNNIRGSSVQYTCVHCAAFSTPDIDAMVSHCKSCPYMPRPDAYRCKYVCNVCTYGAYKIAAIKAHIFSHTGEKPFKCDFCDYACANKCSLSMHVRINH
;
A
#
# COMPACT_ATOMS: atom_id res chain seq x y z
N MET A 1 -26.80 23.40 -3.93
CA MET A 1 -26.74 21.99 -4.39
C MET A 1 -25.29 21.66 -4.66
N GLY A 2 -24.76 20.59 -4.04
CA GLY A 2 -23.40 20.07 -4.32
C GLY A 2 -22.35 20.36 -3.24
N ASN A 3 -22.55 19.90 -2.00
CA ASN A 3 -21.46 19.71 -1.06
C ASN A 3 -21.13 18.22 -0.95
N ASN A 4 -19.82 17.95 -0.92
CA ASN A 4 -19.13 16.72 -0.52
C ASN A 4 -18.99 15.58 -1.55
N ILE A 5 -17.86 15.60 -2.27
CA ILE A 5 -17.23 14.43 -2.90
C ILE A 5 -15.91 14.19 -2.13
N ARG A 6 -15.96 13.40 -1.06
CA ARG A 6 -15.43 12.02 -1.01
C ARG A 6 -13.96 11.89 -1.46
N GLY A 7 -13.08 11.75 -0.46
CA GLY A 7 -11.85 10.95 -0.48
C GLY A 7 -10.90 11.15 -1.66
N SER A 8 -9.84 11.94 -1.44
CA SER A 8 -8.65 11.96 -2.29
C SER A 8 -8.15 10.53 -2.49
N SER A 9 -8.45 9.94 -3.66
CA SER A 9 -8.10 8.57 -3.98
C SER A 9 -6.66 8.57 -4.50
N VAL A 10 -5.67 8.37 -3.61
CA VAL A 10 -4.26 8.31 -4.03
C VAL A 10 -4.07 7.17 -5.03
N GLN A 11 -3.67 7.52 -6.25
CA GLN A 11 -3.36 6.57 -7.31
C GLN A 11 -1.89 6.18 -7.21
N TYR A 12 -1.62 4.93 -6.85
CA TYR A 12 -0.28 4.36 -6.89
C TYR A 12 0.05 4.03 -8.34
N THR A 13 1.09 4.66 -8.89
CA THR A 13 1.60 4.34 -10.24
C THR A 13 2.98 3.70 -10.11
N CYS A 14 3.22 2.61 -10.84
CA CYS A 14 4.52 1.95 -10.81
C CYS A 14 5.54 2.76 -11.63
N VAL A 15 6.59 3.27 -10.98
CA VAL A 15 7.65 4.07 -11.64
C VAL A 15 8.51 3.23 -12.59
N HIS A 16 8.58 1.91 -12.39
CA HIS A 16 9.43 1.02 -13.20
C HIS A 16 8.81 0.56 -14.51
N CYS A 17 7.48 0.36 -14.56
CA CYS A 17 6.80 -0.03 -15.79
C CYS A 17 5.93 1.08 -16.39
N ALA A 18 5.54 2.08 -15.58
CA ALA A 18 4.60 3.16 -15.91
C ALA A 18 3.21 2.73 -16.47
N ALA A 19 2.98 1.42 -16.62
CA ALA A 19 1.78 0.85 -17.24
C ALA A 19 0.74 0.38 -16.22
N PHE A 20 1.09 0.32 -14.93
CA PHE A 20 0.20 -0.12 -13.86
C PHE A 20 -0.07 1.01 -12.87
N SER A 21 -1.33 1.41 -12.78
CA SER A 21 -1.84 2.37 -11.81
C SER A 21 -3.04 1.77 -11.08
N THR A 22 -3.04 1.85 -9.75
CA THR A 22 -4.15 1.38 -8.93
C THR A 22 -4.30 2.27 -7.70
N PRO A 23 -5.52 2.56 -7.24
CA PRO A 23 -5.74 3.18 -5.94
C PRO A 23 -5.51 2.21 -4.77
N ASP A 24 -5.34 0.92 -5.06
CA ASP A 24 -5.19 -0.13 -4.05
C ASP A 24 -3.71 -0.50 -3.85
N ILE A 25 -3.20 -0.22 -2.64
CA ILE A 25 -1.81 -0.52 -2.27
C ILE A 25 -1.51 -2.02 -2.30
N ASP A 26 -2.47 -2.90 -2.00
CA ASP A 26 -2.26 -4.36 -2.06
C ASP A 26 -2.07 -4.82 -3.51
N ALA A 27 -2.86 -4.31 -4.44
CA ALA A 27 -2.73 -4.56 -5.86
C ALA A 27 -1.40 -4.03 -6.40
N MET A 28 -0.95 -2.85 -5.96
CA MET A 28 0.37 -2.31 -6.30
C MET A 28 1.50 -3.18 -5.75
N VAL A 29 1.40 -3.58 -4.48
CA VAL A 29 2.38 -4.47 -3.85
C VAL A 29 2.42 -5.85 -4.52
N SER A 30 1.27 -6.35 -5.00
CA SER A 30 1.19 -7.57 -5.81
C SER A 30 1.87 -7.39 -7.16
N HIS A 31 1.61 -6.27 -7.86
CA HIS A 31 2.29 -5.92 -9.11
C HIS A 31 3.81 -5.86 -8.92
N CYS A 32 4.32 -5.23 -7.87
CA CYS A 32 5.77 -5.15 -7.60
C CYS A 32 6.44 -6.54 -7.47
N LYS A 33 5.70 -7.60 -7.09
CA LYS A 33 6.21 -8.98 -7.04
C LYS A 33 6.27 -9.68 -8.38
N SER A 34 5.56 -9.20 -9.39
CA SER A 34 5.50 -9.79 -10.73
C SER A 34 6.05 -8.84 -11.81
N CYS A 35 6.37 -7.60 -11.45
CA CYS A 35 6.89 -6.61 -12.39
C CYS A 35 8.28 -7.03 -12.91
N PRO A 36 8.44 -7.21 -14.24
CA PRO A 36 9.70 -7.63 -14.84
C PRO A 36 10.76 -6.51 -14.85
N TYR A 37 10.32 -5.25 -14.68
CA TYR A 37 11.19 -4.07 -14.66
C TYR A 37 11.71 -3.71 -13.25
N MET A 38 11.29 -4.45 -12.22
CA MET A 38 11.77 -4.18 -10.86
C MET A 38 13.17 -4.77 -10.64
N PRO A 39 14.13 -3.98 -10.12
CA PRO A 39 15.42 -4.49 -9.74
C PRO A 39 15.22 -5.42 -8.53
N ARG A 40 15.40 -6.73 -8.74
CA ARG A 40 15.43 -7.72 -7.67
C ARG A 40 16.89 -7.97 -7.30
N PRO A 41 17.47 -7.27 -6.32
CA PRO A 41 18.78 -7.66 -5.84
C PRO A 41 18.65 -9.00 -5.11
N ASP A 42 19.21 -10.06 -5.69
CA ASP A 42 19.25 -11.42 -5.11
C ASP A 42 19.84 -11.44 -3.69
N ALA A 43 20.66 -10.44 -3.35
CA ALA A 43 21.35 -10.30 -2.07
C ALA A 43 20.44 -9.87 -0.89
N TYR A 44 19.24 -9.35 -1.15
CA TYR A 44 18.27 -9.04 -0.10
C TYR A 44 17.01 -9.87 -0.36
N ARG A 45 16.63 -10.72 0.60
CA ARG A 45 15.40 -11.54 0.58
C ARG A 45 14.13 -10.67 0.70
N CYS A 46 14.10 -9.52 0.04
CA CYS A 46 13.03 -8.54 0.03
C CYS A 46 11.92 -9.01 -0.92
N LYS A 47 10.89 -9.61 -0.32
CA LYS A 47 9.69 -10.07 -1.02
C LYS A 47 8.76 -8.93 -1.46
N TYR A 48 9.00 -7.70 -0.99
CA TYR A 48 8.18 -6.53 -1.22
C TYR A 48 9.08 -5.33 -1.50
N VAL A 49 8.85 -4.61 -2.59
CA VAL A 49 9.65 -3.45 -2.99
C VAL A 49 8.75 -2.24 -3.12
N CYS A 50 9.28 -1.07 -2.74
CA CYS A 50 8.57 0.18 -2.79
C CYS A 50 8.41 0.61 -4.24
N ASN A 51 7.27 1.19 -4.57
CA ASN A 51 6.99 1.74 -5.90
C ASN A 51 7.41 3.21 -6.03
N VAL A 52 7.71 3.90 -4.92
CA VAL A 52 8.15 5.30 -4.89
C VAL A 52 9.67 5.42 -4.82
N CYS A 53 10.35 4.46 -4.19
CA CYS A 53 11.81 4.46 -4.09
C CYS A 53 12.38 3.03 -4.15
N THR A 54 13.69 2.89 -4.03
CA THR A 54 14.41 1.60 -4.11
C THR A 54 14.37 0.78 -2.82
N TYR A 55 13.59 1.20 -1.81
CA TYR A 55 13.48 0.46 -0.55
C TYR A 55 12.78 -0.90 -0.74
N GLY A 56 13.36 -1.94 -0.17
CA GLY A 56 12.78 -3.29 -0.14
C GLY A 56 12.59 -3.79 1.29
N ALA A 57 11.51 -4.56 1.51
CA ALA A 57 11.23 -5.26 2.75
C ALA A 57 10.84 -6.72 2.49
N TYR A 58 11.09 -7.57 3.47
CA TYR A 58 10.70 -8.99 3.43
C TYR A 58 9.28 -9.23 4.01
N LYS A 59 8.73 -8.24 4.73
CA LYS A 59 7.39 -8.25 5.33
C LYS A 59 6.48 -7.21 4.68
N ILE A 60 5.22 -7.58 4.46
CA ILE A 60 4.22 -6.68 3.88
C ILE A 60 3.89 -5.49 4.81
N ALA A 61 3.90 -5.69 6.13
CA ALA A 61 3.67 -4.61 7.08
C ALA A 61 4.78 -3.55 7.04
N ALA A 62 6.03 -3.98 6.85
CA ALA A 62 7.17 -3.07 6.74
C ALA A 62 7.10 -2.22 5.46
N ILE A 63 6.73 -2.83 4.32
CA ILE A 63 6.56 -2.05 3.08
C ILE A 63 5.38 -1.08 3.16
N LYS A 64 4.27 -1.46 3.82
CA LYS A 64 3.10 -0.59 3.96
C LYS A 64 3.36 0.58 4.90
N ALA A 65 4.06 0.36 6.02
CA ALA A 65 4.53 1.43 6.88
C ALA A 65 5.52 2.36 6.15
N HIS A 66 6.38 1.80 5.28
CA HIS A 66 7.25 2.60 4.44
C HIS A 66 6.48 3.43 3.39
N ILE A 67 5.46 2.86 2.73
CA ILE A 67 4.62 3.62 1.78
C ILE A 67 3.82 4.72 2.50
N PHE A 68 3.45 4.51 3.77
CA PHE A 68 2.85 5.54 4.61
C PHE A 68 3.76 6.77 4.78
N SER A 69 5.10 6.60 4.86
CA SER A 69 5.99 7.77 4.96
C SER A 69 6.05 8.60 3.67
N HIS A 70 5.69 8.02 2.52
CA HIS A 70 5.62 8.75 1.25
C HIS A 70 4.29 9.46 1.06
N THR A 71 3.19 8.82 1.46
CA THR A 71 1.83 9.26 1.12
C THR A 71 1.10 9.93 2.26
N GLY A 72 1.51 9.70 3.51
CA GLY A 72 0.78 10.14 4.71
C GLY A 72 -0.60 9.49 4.88
N GLU A 73 -1.02 8.64 3.95
CA GLU A 73 -2.34 8.03 3.92
C GLU A 73 -2.30 6.64 4.52
N LYS A 74 -3.19 6.40 5.48
CA LYS A 74 -3.29 5.12 6.19
C LYS A 74 -3.83 4.05 5.23
N PRO A 75 -3.03 3.03 4.89
CA PRO A 75 -3.36 2.09 3.81
C PRO A 75 -4.48 1.10 4.15
N PHE A 76 -4.86 0.97 5.43
CA PHE A 76 -5.94 0.10 5.86
C PHE A 76 -7.00 0.93 6.56
N LYS A 77 -8.09 1.24 5.87
CA LYS A 77 -9.28 1.88 6.45
C LYS A 77 -10.31 0.83 6.83
N CYS A 78 -11.05 1.09 7.90
CA CYS A 78 -12.23 0.33 8.26
C CYS A 78 -13.41 0.77 7.37
N ASP A 79 -14.20 -0.19 6.91
CA ASP A 79 -15.41 0.10 6.13
C ASP A 79 -16.58 0.57 7.00
N PHE A 80 -16.50 0.33 8.31
CA PHE A 80 -17.55 0.62 9.28
C PHE A 80 -17.30 1.89 10.11
N CYS A 81 -16.08 2.43 10.11
CA CYS A 81 -15.73 3.69 10.78
C CYS A 81 -14.48 4.36 10.20
N ASP A 82 -14.15 5.58 10.64
CA ASP A 82 -12.95 6.33 10.22
C ASP A 82 -11.63 5.78 10.77
N TYR A 83 -11.63 4.61 11.42
CA TYR A 83 -10.41 3.98 11.88
C TYR A 83 -9.54 3.57 10.69
N ALA A 84 -8.26 3.92 10.76
CA ALA A 84 -7.30 3.48 9.79
C ALA A 84 -5.95 3.18 10.41
N CYS A 85 -5.25 2.18 9.86
CA CYS A 85 -3.99 1.66 10.36
C CYS A 85 -3.03 1.30 9.23
N ALA A 86 -1.79 0.92 9.59
CA ALA A 86 -0.72 0.56 8.65
C ALA A 86 -0.57 -0.97 8.46
N ASN A 87 -1.47 -1.76 9.05
CA ASN A 87 -1.34 -3.21 9.15
C ASN A 87 -2.70 -3.94 9.11
N LYS A 88 -2.81 -4.96 8.24
CA LYS A 88 -4.04 -5.76 8.04
C LYS A 88 -4.51 -6.46 9.30
N CYS A 89 -3.59 -6.98 10.11
CA CYS A 89 -3.94 -7.65 11.37
C CYS A 89 -4.63 -6.68 12.33
N SER A 90 -4.14 -5.44 12.41
CA SER A 90 -4.73 -4.39 13.26
C SER A 90 -6.12 -4.01 12.75
N LEU A 91 -6.31 -3.90 11.43
CA LEU A 91 -7.64 -3.66 10.86
C LEU A 91 -8.60 -4.82 11.14
N SER A 92 -8.15 -6.06 10.90
CA SER A 92 -8.99 -7.25 11.09
C SER A 92 -9.38 -7.45 12.55
N MET A 93 -8.47 -7.15 13.49
CA MET A 93 -8.75 -7.18 14.91
C MET A 93 -9.67 -6.03 15.31
N HIS A 94 -9.44 -4.83 14.78
CA HIS A 94 -10.32 -3.69 14.99
C HIS A 94 -11.75 -4.00 14.56
N VAL A 95 -11.95 -4.53 13.35
CA VAL A 95 -13.28 -4.92 12.86
C VAL A 95 -13.90 -5.96 13.78
N ARG A 96 -13.18 -7.03 14.15
CA ARG A 96 -13.74 -8.09 15.03
C ARG A 96 -14.14 -7.64 16.44
N ILE A 97 -13.50 -6.60 16.98
CA ILE A 97 -13.73 -6.16 18.37
C ILE A 97 -14.68 -4.96 18.41
N ASN A 98 -14.69 -4.11 17.39
CA ASN A 98 -15.42 -2.84 17.37
C ASN A 98 -16.64 -2.85 16.45
N HIS A 99 -16.85 -3.91 15.66
CA HIS A 99 -17.96 -4.09 14.71
C HIS A 99 -18.44 -5.55 14.69
#